data_AF-A0A8T3SYD2-F1
#
_entry.id   AF-A0A8T3SYD2-F1
#
_cell.length_a   1.000
_cell.length_b   1.000
_cell.length_c   1.000
_cell.angle_alpha   90.00
_cell.angle_beta   90.00
_cell.angle_gamma   90.00
#
_symmetry.space_group_name_H-M   'P 1'
#
loop_
_entity.id
_entity.type
_entity.pdbx_description
1 polymer ?
#
loop_
_entity_poly.entity_id
_entity_poly.type
_entity_poly.pdbx_seq_one_letter_code
_entity_poly.pdbx_strand_id
1 'polypeptide(L)'
;IPGSDRPSGAILRCNLDGSALETVAWGLRNPYGLAFAPDGRLFATEHGSDERGGRFIVGDPDDLYEITEGAWYGWPDFASGIPLDDPHWGDGGQGREPVLRDFPDEHPPAPVASFATHSAANGLDFSRSPAFGFEGQAFVALFGDLAPITTPRQVVPEGFKVVRVDPSTGKVIDFAVNRRAGPASKLFHGGFERPSHCVFGPDGALYVIDWGEIKIAPELGAIRMKQGTGAVWRIRRTAGPAGDRPSEPQRLPFYPIQAAVVGALVAGGVALIVRVLRRLVGRR
;
A
#
# COMPACT_ATOMS: atom_id res chain seq x y z
N ILE A 1 27.15 -10.81 13.12
CA ILE A 1 26.31 -11.63 12.22
C ILE A 1 27.06 -11.69 10.90
N PRO A 2 27.41 -12.87 10.35
CA PRO A 2 27.96 -12.93 9.01
C PRO A 2 26.95 -12.32 8.03
N GLY A 3 27.34 -11.24 7.34
CA GLY A 3 26.48 -10.57 6.37
C GLY A 3 26.28 -11.42 5.12
N SER A 4 25.19 -11.18 4.41
CA SER A 4 25.01 -11.65 3.03
C SER A 4 25.52 -10.58 2.08
N ASP A 5 26.29 -10.96 1.07
CA ASP A 5 26.77 -10.05 0.02
C ASP A 5 25.62 -9.59 -0.91
N ARG A 6 24.44 -10.20 -0.81
CA ARG A 6 23.23 -9.76 -1.49
C ARG A 6 22.50 -8.71 -0.65
N PRO A 7 22.28 -7.49 -1.17
CA PRO A 7 21.54 -6.48 -0.44
C PRO A 7 20.07 -6.88 -0.30
N SER A 8 19.55 -6.83 0.93
CA SER A 8 18.10 -6.79 1.18
C SER A 8 17.59 -5.37 0.92
N GLY A 9 16.39 -5.23 0.37
CA GLY A 9 15.84 -3.88 0.15
C GLY A 9 16.55 -3.14 -0.99
N ALA A 10 16.61 -3.79 -2.14
CA ALA A 10 17.38 -3.34 -3.30
C ALA A 10 16.65 -3.60 -4.61
N ILE A 11 16.97 -2.79 -5.60
CA ILE A 11 16.58 -3.00 -6.99
C ILE A 11 17.78 -3.62 -7.71
N LEU A 12 17.57 -4.73 -8.40
CA LEU A 12 18.60 -5.46 -9.12
C LEU A 12 18.30 -5.43 -10.62
N ARG A 13 19.34 -5.52 -11.46
CA ARG A 13 19.20 -5.79 -12.90
C ARG A 13 20.05 -6.98 -13.31
N CYS A 14 19.66 -7.63 -14.39
CA CYS A 14 20.39 -8.76 -14.98
C CYS A 14 20.08 -8.86 -16.47
N ASN A 15 20.88 -9.65 -17.19
CA ASN A 15 20.56 -10.06 -18.56
C ASN A 15 19.29 -10.92 -18.57
N LEU A 16 18.63 -11.03 -19.73
CA LEU A 16 17.40 -11.83 -19.87
C LEU A 16 17.60 -13.34 -19.58
N ASP A 17 18.84 -13.83 -19.66
CA ASP A 17 19.21 -15.19 -19.29
C ASP A 17 19.54 -15.34 -17.78
N GLY A 18 19.39 -14.27 -16.99
CA GLY A 18 19.67 -14.22 -15.57
C GLY A 18 21.15 -14.01 -15.21
N SER A 19 22.05 -13.90 -16.21
CA SER A 19 23.47 -13.60 -15.97
C SER A 19 23.69 -12.11 -15.65
N ALA A 20 24.90 -11.77 -15.20
CA ALA A 20 25.30 -10.39 -14.86
C ALA A 20 24.35 -9.69 -13.87
N LEU A 21 23.95 -10.40 -12.80
CA LEU A 21 23.14 -9.81 -11.73
C LEU A 21 23.94 -8.73 -11.00
N GLU A 22 23.39 -7.51 -10.95
CA GLU A 22 24.00 -6.36 -10.30
C GLU A 22 22.96 -5.53 -9.54
N THR A 23 23.43 -4.78 -8.54
CA THR A 23 22.59 -3.87 -7.76
C THR A 23 22.49 -2.52 -8.45
N VAL A 24 21.27 -2.07 -8.71
CA VAL A 24 20.96 -0.76 -9.29
C VAL A 24 20.85 0.29 -8.19
N ALA A 25 20.12 -0.02 -7.12
CA ALA A 25 19.92 0.86 -5.96
C ALA A 25 19.62 0.00 -4.73
N TRP A 26 19.86 0.53 -3.53
CA TRP A 26 19.59 -0.19 -2.27
C TRP A 26 19.19 0.79 -1.16
N GLY A 27 18.87 0.27 0.03
CA GLY A 27 18.37 1.10 1.13
C GLY A 27 16.90 1.45 0.97
N LEU A 28 16.13 0.59 0.31
CA LEU A 28 14.67 0.65 0.23
C LEU A 28 14.12 -0.42 1.17
N ARG A 29 13.06 -0.18 1.94
CA ARG A 29 12.52 -1.17 2.88
C ARG A 29 11.81 -2.31 2.13
N ASN A 30 10.93 -1.96 1.20
CA ASN A 30 10.07 -2.85 0.43
C ASN A 30 9.65 -2.18 -0.90
N PRO A 31 10.57 -2.06 -1.87
CA PRO A 31 10.24 -1.51 -3.17
C PRO A 31 9.34 -2.51 -3.91
N TYR A 32 8.08 -2.13 -4.17
CA TYR A 32 7.07 -3.06 -4.67
C TYR A 32 6.88 -2.98 -6.18
N GLY A 33 6.52 -1.80 -6.68
CA GLY A 33 6.27 -1.55 -8.09
C GLY A 33 7.46 -0.86 -8.74
N LEU A 34 7.83 -1.28 -9.94
CA LEU A 34 8.85 -0.63 -10.76
C LEU A 34 8.25 -0.28 -12.12
N ALA A 35 8.47 0.95 -12.57
CA ALA A 35 8.05 1.38 -13.91
C ALA A 35 9.00 2.41 -14.50
N PHE A 36 9.22 2.32 -15.81
CA PHE A 36 9.90 3.35 -16.57
C PHE A 36 8.88 4.39 -17.05
N ALA A 37 9.15 5.65 -16.70
CA ALA A 37 8.47 6.80 -17.26
C ALA A 37 8.75 6.91 -18.78
N PRO A 38 7.94 7.67 -19.55
CA PRO A 38 8.12 7.78 -20.99
C PRO A 38 9.48 8.35 -21.43
N ASP A 39 10.13 9.10 -20.54
CA ASP A 39 11.47 9.68 -20.74
C ASP A 39 12.62 8.73 -20.35
N GLY A 40 12.31 7.51 -19.90
CA GLY A 40 13.30 6.48 -19.54
C GLY A 40 13.76 6.52 -18.08
N ARG A 41 13.29 7.48 -17.27
CA ARG A 41 13.57 7.45 -15.82
C ARG A 41 12.86 6.29 -15.14
N LEU A 42 13.54 5.64 -14.20
CA LEU A 42 12.98 4.55 -13.41
C LEU A 42 12.33 5.10 -12.14
N PHE A 43 11.14 4.61 -11.82
CA PHE A 43 10.45 4.94 -10.57
C PHE A 43 10.12 3.66 -9.80
N ALA A 44 10.13 3.77 -8.47
CA ALA A 44 9.71 2.70 -7.57
C ALA A 44 8.68 3.19 -6.55
N THR A 45 7.63 2.41 -6.34
CA THR A 45 6.82 2.55 -5.13
C THR A 45 7.48 1.81 -3.98
N GLU A 46 7.33 2.38 -2.79
CA GLU A 46 8.00 1.93 -1.57
C GLU A 46 6.96 1.84 -0.46
N HIS A 47 6.88 0.70 0.24
CA HIS A 47 5.98 0.59 1.38
C HIS A 47 6.63 1.11 2.66
N GLY A 48 5.92 2.01 3.33
CA GLY A 48 6.28 2.48 4.66
C GLY A 48 6.27 1.37 5.71
N SER A 49 6.92 1.63 6.83
CA SER A 49 7.03 0.76 7.99
C SER A 49 5.67 0.46 8.62
N ASP A 50 5.46 -0.81 8.97
CA ASP A 50 4.33 -1.19 9.82
C ASP A 50 4.60 -0.74 11.26
N GLU A 51 3.56 -0.40 12.03
CA GLU A 51 3.65 -0.11 13.47
C GLU A 51 3.75 -1.41 14.30
N ARG A 52 4.75 -2.26 14.00
CA ARG A 52 5.01 -3.54 14.68
C ARG A 52 6.47 -3.96 14.54
N GLY A 53 6.86 -4.97 15.33
CA GLY A 53 8.24 -5.49 15.34
C GLY A 53 9.18 -4.61 16.16
N GLY A 54 10.45 -5.01 16.31
CA GLY A 54 11.39 -4.38 17.25
C GLY A 54 11.92 -3.00 16.85
N ARG A 55 11.70 -2.57 15.60
CA ARG A 55 12.10 -1.26 15.08
C ARG A 55 10.98 -0.73 14.19
N PHE A 56 10.33 0.35 14.60
CA PHE A 56 9.32 1.04 13.79
C PHE A 56 9.15 2.50 14.22
N ILE A 57 8.64 3.29 13.27
CA ILE A 57 8.15 4.66 13.48
C ILE A 57 6.64 4.68 13.26
N VAL A 58 5.96 5.71 13.79
CA VAL A 58 4.53 5.92 13.56
C VAL A 58 4.37 6.92 12.43
N GLY A 59 3.47 6.63 11.49
CA GLY A 59 3.14 7.56 10.42
C GLY A 59 4.07 7.54 9.22
N ASP A 60 4.83 6.45 9.02
CA ASP A 60 5.63 6.23 7.81
C ASP A 60 4.71 6.14 6.58
N PRO A 61 4.77 7.08 5.63
CA PRO A 61 3.95 7.01 4.42
C PRO A 61 4.46 5.89 3.51
N ASP A 62 3.63 5.46 2.57
CA ASP A 62 4.18 4.82 1.38
C ASP A 62 4.68 5.90 0.43
N ASP A 63 5.69 5.61 -0.37
CA ASP A 63 6.39 6.62 -1.17
C ASP A 63 6.50 6.22 -2.64
N LEU A 64 6.72 7.22 -3.49
CA LEU A 64 7.16 7.07 -4.88
C LEU A 64 8.52 7.74 -5.04
N TYR A 65 9.54 6.94 -5.35
CA TYR A 65 10.89 7.42 -5.63
C TYR A 65 11.18 7.45 -7.12
N GLU A 66 11.92 8.47 -7.56
CA GLU A 66 12.75 8.36 -8.76
C GLU A 66 14.04 7.62 -8.40
N ILE A 67 14.39 6.61 -9.19
CA ILE A 67 15.52 5.72 -8.93
C ILE A 67 16.78 6.23 -9.63
N THR A 68 17.78 6.57 -8.84
CA THR A 68 19.13 6.93 -9.28
C THR A 68 20.04 5.72 -9.11
N GLU A 69 20.71 5.32 -10.19
CA GLU A 69 21.65 4.20 -10.16
C GLU A 69 22.82 4.50 -9.20
N GLY A 70 23.14 3.53 -8.35
CA GLY A 70 24.19 3.62 -7.34
C GLY A 70 23.77 4.30 -6.03
N ALA A 71 22.53 4.82 -5.93
CA ALA A 71 22.09 5.53 -4.73
C ALA A 71 21.65 4.59 -3.59
N TRP A 72 21.90 5.04 -2.35
CA TRP A 72 21.36 4.47 -1.13
C TRP A 72 20.17 5.31 -0.65
N TYR A 73 19.02 4.67 -0.44
CA TYR A 73 17.75 5.32 -0.08
C TYR A 73 17.47 5.34 1.43
N GLY A 74 18.45 4.96 2.25
CA GLY A 74 18.44 5.25 3.68
C GLY A 74 17.93 4.13 4.62
N TRP A 75 17.13 3.18 4.15
CA TRP A 75 16.78 2.01 4.97
C TRP A 75 18.07 1.25 5.39
N PRO A 76 18.21 0.84 6.68
CA PRO A 76 17.18 0.75 7.71
C PRO A 76 17.13 1.90 8.73
N ASP A 77 17.88 2.98 8.53
CA ASP A 77 17.98 4.07 9.51
C ASP A 77 17.29 5.37 9.06
N PHE A 78 16.72 5.37 7.87
CA PHE A 78 15.88 6.44 7.35
C PHE A 78 14.60 5.86 6.75
N ALA A 79 13.55 6.68 6.78
CA ALA A 79 12.32 6.50 6.02
C ALA A 79 11.97 7.83 5.33
N SER A 80 11.48 7.82 4.10
CA SER A 80 11.19 9.07 3.35
C SER A 80 12.36 10.08 3.26
N GLY A 81 13.62 9.60 3.33
CA GLY A 81 14.82 10.44 3.39
C GLY A 81 15.09 11.10 4.75
N ILE A 82 14.34 10.75 5.80
CA ILE A 82 14.41 11.33 7.14
C ILE A 82 14.95 10.28 8.13
N PRO A 83 15.94 10.60 8.99
CA PRO A 83 16.43 9.68 10.02
C PRO A 83 15.30 9.16 10.90
N LEU A 84 15.33 7.89 11.27
CA LEU A 84 14.29 7.32 12.12
C LEU A 84 14.23 7.98 13.50
N ASP A 85 15.33 8.47 14.06
CA ASP A 85 15.38 9.17 15.36
C ASP A 85 15.04 10.68 15.29
N ASP A 86 14.69 11.19 14.10
CA ASP A 86 14.29 12.59 13.93
C ASP A 86 12.96 12.90 14.68
N PRO A 87 12.85 14.04 15.38
CA PRO A 87 11.61 14.45 16.04
C PRO A 87 10.38 14.58 15.14
N HIS A 88 10.55 14.67 13.82
CA HIS A 88 9.47 14.67 12.82
C HIS A 88 8.50 13.50 13.00
N TRP A 89 9.01 12.33 13.36
CA TRP A 89 8.20 11.13 13.58
C TRP A 89 7.42 11.13 14.92
N GLY A 90 7.55 12.19 15.71
CA GLY A 90 6.93 12.33 17.02
C GLY A 90 7.56 11.41 18.06
N ASP A 91 6.84 11.14 19.15
CA ASP A 91 7.32 10.32 20.28
C ASP A 91 6.89 8.84 20.17
N GLY A 92 6.17 8.49 19.11
CA GLY A 92 5.77 7.12 18.83
C GLY A 92 6.91 6.26 18.26
N GLY A 93 6.70 4.96 18.25
CA GLY A 93 7.67 3.99 17.71
C GLY A 93 8.55 3.35 18.77
N GLN A 94 9.50 2.52 18.32
CA GLN A 94 10.54 1.93 19.15
C GLN A 94 11.74 1.53 18.30
N GLY A 95 12.92 1.43 18.91
CA GLY A 95 14.14 1.00 18.23
C GLY A 95 14.50 1.92 17.06
N ARG A 96 14.50 3.23 17.30
CA ARG A 96 14.68 4.27 16.27
C ARG A 96 16.12 4.76 16.16
N GLU A 97 16.96 4.40 17.13
CA GLU A 97 18.38 4.69 17.14
C GLU A 97 19.08 4.08 15.92
N PRO A 98 20.01 4.80 15.25
CA PRO A 98 20.76 4.27 14.12
C PRO A 98 21.47 2.95 14.42
N VAL A 99 21.44 2.00 13.48
CA VAL A 99 22.14 0.71 13.58
C VAL A 99 23.32 0.59 12.63
N LEU A 100 23.37 1.41 11.58
CA LEU A 100 24.54 1.54 10.73
C LEU A 100 25.59 2.37 11.47
N ARG A 101 26.84 1.89 11.42
CA ARG A 101 27.98 2.61 12.00
C ARG A 101 28.28 3.88 11.20
N ASP A 102 28.28 3.75 9.87
CA ASP A 102 28.56 4.81 8.91
C ASP A 102 27.43 4.79 7.88
N PHE A 103 26.82 5.95 7.61
CA PHE A 103 25.84 6.08 6.55
C PHE A 103 26.53 6.23 5.20
N PRO A 104 26.14 5.48 4.15
CA PRO A 104 26.63 5.70 2.79
C PRO A 104 26.37 7.12 2.27
N ASP A 105 25.26 7.73 2.70
CA ASP A 105 24.89 9.12 2.43
C ASP A 105 24.14 9.67 3.66
N GLU A 106 24.55 10.80 4.21
CA GLU A 106 23.84 11.40 5.37
C GLU A 106 22.50 12.03 4.98
N HIS A 107 22.27 12.26 3.67
CA HIS A 107 21.06 12.88 3.12
C HIS A 107 20.53 12.06 1.94
N PRO A 108 20.07 10.81 2.18
CA PRO A 108 19.60 9.94 1.12
C PRO A 108 18.43 10.60 0.36
N PRO A 109 18.19 10.23 -0.91
CA PRO A 109 17.17 10.86 -1.74
C PRO A 109 15.79 10.85 -1.08
N ALA A 110 15.08 11.97 -1.16
CA ALA A 110 13.69 12.10 -0.73
C ALA A 110 12.72 11.57 -1.80
N PRO A 111 11.51 11.13 -1.41
CA PRO A 111 10.50 10.68 -2.37
C PRO A 111 9.99 11.83 -3.24
N VAL A 112 9.61 11.52 -4.47
CA VAL A 112 8.94 12.46 -5.39
C VAL A 112 7.52 12.75 -4.90
N ALA A 113 6.86 11.76 -4.32
CA ALA A 113 5.54 11.90 -3.73
C ALA A 113 5.36 10.89 -2.59
N SER A 114 4.55 11.25 -1.60
CA SER A 114 4.15 10.37 -0.50
C SER A 114 2.63 10.14 -0.54
N PHE A 115 2.23 8.93 -0.19
CA PHE A 115 0.84 8.48 -0.09
C PHE A 115 0.37 8.47 1.36
N ALA A 116 -0.89 8.08 1.58
CA ALA A 116 -1.37 7.85 2.94
C ALA A 116 -0.63 6.68 3.59
N THR A 117 -0.45 6.75 4.91
CA THR A 117 0.21 5.69 5.68
C THR A 117 -0.55 4.39 5.54
N HIS A 118 0.19 3.29 5.36
CA HIS A 118 -0.36 1.94 5.16
C HIS A 118 -1.30 1.80 3.94
N SER A 119 -1.27 2.71 2.97
CA SER A 119 -2.10 2.60 1.76
C SER A 119 -1.70 1.45 0.83
N ALA A 120 -0.54 0.85 1.07
CA ALA A 120 0.13 -0.19 0.31
C ALA A 120 0.26 0.20 -1.17
N ALA A 121 1.12 1.19 -1.45
CA ALA A 121 1.46 1.60 -2.80
C ALA A 121 2.17 0.46 -3.56
N ASN A 122 1.44 -0.21 -4.44
CA ASN A 122 1.92 -1.38 -5.15
C ASN A 122 2.36 -1.01 -6.58
N GLY A 123 1.97 -1.81 -7.59
CA GLY A 123 2.37 -1.63 -8.97
C GLY A 123 1.82 -0.34 -9.58
N LEU A 124 2.61 0.21 -10.50
CA LEU A 124 2.33 1.45 -11.19
C LEU A 124 2.68 1.35 -12.67
N ASP A 125 2.11 2.25 -13.47
CA ASP A 125 2.56 2.50 -14.84
C ASP A 125 2.25 3.96 -15.26
N PHE A 126 2.86 4.42 -16.34
CA PHE A 126 2.74 5.78 -16.84
C PHE A 126 1.78 5.87 -18.03
N SER A 127 0.96 6.90 -18.06
CA SER A 127 0.19 7.21 -19.27
C SER A 127 1.13 7.71 -20.36
N ARG A 128 1.08 7.06 -21.53
CA ARG A 128 1.88 7.37 -22.73
C ARG A 128 1.03 7.89 -23.89
N SER A 129 -0.26 8.05 -23.68
CA SER A 129 -1.21 8.33 -24.76
C SER A 129 -2.08 9.54 -24.42
N PRO A 130 -2.09 10.59 -25.26
CA PRO A 130 -3.00 11.72 -25.10
C PRO A 130 -4.48 11.31 -25.24
N ALA A 131 -4.76 10.15 -25.87
CA ALA A 131 -6.12 9.64 -26.00
C ALA A 131 -6.72 9.22 -24.65
N PHE A 132 -5.90 8.62 -23.76
CA PHE A 132 -6.27 8.37 -22.37
C PHE A 132 -6.24 9.68 -21.56
N GLY A 133 -5.23 10.50 -21.80
CA GLY A 133 -4.95 11.75 -21.09
C GLY A 133 -3.89 11.57 -19.99
N PHE A 134 -3.53 12.67 -19.33
CA PHE A 134 -2.54 12.69 -18.24
C PHE A 134 -1.18 12.11 -18.65
N GLU A 135 -0.76 12.37 -19.88
CA GLU A 135 0.50 11.87 -20.43
C GLU A 135 1.68 12.26 -19.53
N GLY A 136 2.56 11.30 -19.27
CA GLY A 136 3.69 11.47 -18.36
C GLY A 136 3.37 11.33 -16.87
N GLN A 137 2.10 11.22 -16.48
CA GLN A 137 1.73 10.96 -15.08
C GLN A 137 1.74 9.46 -14.77
N ALA A 138 2.15 9.13 -13.55
CA ALA A 138 2.11 7.77 -13.02
C ALA A 138 0.71 7.44 -12.51
N PHE A 139 0.27 6.19 -12.66
CA PHE A 139 -0.95 5.64 -12.09
C PHE A 139 -0.57 4.53 -11.13
N VAL A 140 -0.89 4.70 -9.86
CA VAL A 140 -0.43 3.82 -8.78
C VAL A 140 -1.63 3.11 -8.15
N ALA A 141 -1.56 1.78 -8.09
CA ALA A 141 -2.53 0.98 -7.39
C ALA A 141 -2.23 0.98 -5.88
N LEU A 142 -3.15 1.50 -5.08
CA LEU A 142 -3.07 1.47 -3.62
C LEU A 142 -3.89 0.29 -3.11
N PHE A 143 -3.19 -0.78 -2.74
CA PHE A 143 -3.78 -2.06 -2.33
C PHE A 143 -4.64 -1.96 -1.08
N GLY A 144 -4.39 -0.94 -0.27
CA GLY A 144 -5.13 -0.60 0.91
C GLY A 144 -4.60 -1.23 2.17
N ASP A 145 -4.96 -0.62 3.29
CA ASP A 145 -4.43 -1.00 4.59
C ASP A 145 -4.87 -2.40 5.04
N LEU A 146 -4.12 -2.95 5.99
CA LEU A 146 -4.37 -4.24 6.61
C LEU A 146 -4.63 -4.08 8.11
N ALA A 147 -5.17 -2.95 8.53
CA ALA A 147 -5.45 -2.73 9.94
C ALA A 147 -6.42 -3.80 10.49
N PRO A 148 -6.20 -4.26 11.74
CA PRO A 148 -5.20 -3.76 12.69
C PRO A 148 -3.81 -4.44 12.60
N ILE A 149 -3.52 -5.24 11.56
CA ILE A 149 -2.26 -6.01 11.48
C ILE A 149 -1.06 -5.08 11.32
N THR A 150 -1.16 -4.08 10.45
CA THR A 150 -0.05 -3.18 10.10
C THR A 150 0.00 -1.93 10.98
N THR A 151 -1.12 -1.56 11.60
CA THR A 151 -1.19 -0.50 12.60
C THR A 151 -2.43 -0.68 13.48
N PRO A 152 -2.33 -0.43 14.81
CA PRO A 152 -3.49 -0.38 15.69
C PRO A 152 -4.26 0.95 15.61
N ARG A 153 -3.74 1.97 14.91
CA ARG A 153 -4.27 3.35 14.93
C ARG A 153 -5.25 3.64 13.81
N GLN A 154 -5.28 2.83 12.76
CA GLN A 154 -6.15 3.07 11.62
C GLN A 154 -7.61 2.90 12.01
N VAL A 155 -8.42 3.93 11.74
CA VAL A 155 -9.87 3.93 12.02
C VAL A 155 -10.73 4.01 10.77
N VAL A 156 -10.23 4.66 9.72
CA VAL A 156 -10.86 4.77 8.40
C VAL A 156 -9.97 4.04 7.40
N PRO A 157 -10.50 3.24 6.46
CA PRO A 157 -9.66 2.56 5.48
C PRO A 157 -8.89 3.54 4.60
N GLU A 158 -7.62 3.23 4.32
CA GLU A 158 -6.75 3.98 3.40
C GLU A 158 -6.31 3.10 2.24
N GLY A 159 -6.06 3.72 1.08
CA GLY A 159 -5.84 3.03 -0.20
C GLY A 159 -7.14 2.56 -0.85
N PHE A 160 -7.20 1.30 -1.31
CA PHE A 160 -8.36 0.71 -2.01
C PHE A 160 -8.77 1.48 -3.28
N LYS A 161 -7.78 2.03 -3.98
CA LYS A 161 -8.01 2.94 -5.10
C LYS A 161 -6.83 2.97 -6.07
N VAL A 162 -7.02 3.64 -7.19
CA VAL A 162 -5.93 4.10 -8.04
C VAL A 162 -5.80 5.61 -7.91
N VAL A 163 -4.58 6.07 -7.69
CA VAL A 163 -4.22 7.48 -7.73
C VAL A 163 -3.37 7.75 -8.97
N ARG A 164 -3.33 9.01 -9.40
CA ARG A 164 -2.35 9.50 -10.38
C ARG A 164 -1.37 10.45 -9.70
N VAL A 165 -0.11 10.40 -10.11
CA VAL A 165 0.96 11.25 -9.59
C VAL A 165 1.57 12.03 -10.74
N ASP A 166 1.69 13.34 -10.57
CA ASP A 166 2.50 14.18 -11.44
C ASP A 166 3.95 14.15 -10.96
N PRO A 167 4.87 13.46 -11.65
CA PRO A 167 6.25 13.28 -11.17
C PRO A 167 7.05 14.59 -11.17
N SER A 168 6.60 15.64 -11.87
CA SER A 168 7.30 16.92 -11.89
C SER A 168 6.97 17.80 -10.68
N THR A 169 5.82 17.57 -10.05
CA THR A 169 5.34 18.38 -8.92
C THR A 169 5.15 17.59 -7.63
N GLY A 170 5.22 16.25 -7.70
CA GLY A 170 4.89 15.36 -6.58
C GLY A 170 3.40 15.29 -6.25
N LYS A 171 2.54 15.92 -7.05
CA LYS A 171 1.11 16.03 -6.72
C LYS A 171 0.39 14.70 -6.93
N VAL A 172 -0.17 14.17 -5.84
CA VAL A 172 -1.02 12.97 -5.85
C VAL A 172 -2.50 13.38 -5.98
N ILE A 173 -3.22 12.72 -6.90
CA ILE A 173 -4.64 12.99 -7.16
C ILE A 173 -5.39 11.66 -7.28
N ASP A 174 -6.51 11.52 -6.57
CA ASP A 174 -7.38 10.36 -6.72
C ASP A 174 -7.87 10.21 -8.17
N PHE A 175 -7.86 8.99 -8.70
CA PHE A 175 -8.27 8.72 -10.08
C PHE A 175 -9.47 7.77 -10.15
N ALA A 176 -9.33 6.55 -9.63
CA ALA A 176 -10.41 5.57 -9.60
C ALA A 176 -10.65 5.14 -8.15
N VAL A 177 -11.80 5.52 -7.61
CA VAL A 177 -12.15 5.35 -6.20
C VAL A 177 -13.48 4.64 -6.01
N ASN A 178 -13.64 4.01 -4.86
CA ASN A 178 -14.93 3.50 -4.41
C ASN A 178 -15.84 4.64 -3.89
N ARG A 179 -17.15 4.41 -3.89
CA ARG A 179 -18.13 5.38 -3.32
C ARG A 179 -17.94 5.59 -1.81
N ARG A 180 -17.47 4.55 -1.12
CA ARG A 180 -17.09 4.58 0.29
C ARG A 180 -15.62 4.16 0.37
N ALA A 181 -14.82 4.85 1.18
CA ALA A 181 -13.41 4.53 1.31
C ALA A 181 -13.23 3.16 1.97
N GLY A 182 -12.51 2.26 1.30
CA GLY A 182 -12.26 0.89 1.76
C GLY A 182 -12.69 -0.21 0.78
N PRO A 183 -12.59 -1.48 1.19
CA PRO A 183 -12.91 -2.63 0.36
C PRO A 183 -14.42 -2.73 0.14
N ALA A 184 -14.84 -2.84 -1.12
CA ALA A 184 -16.24 -2.71 -1.52
C ALA A 184 -17.16 -3.74 -0.85
N SER A 185 -16.72 -4.99 -0.75
CA SER A 185 -17.44 -6.13 -0.16
C SER A 185 -17.80 -5.88 1.30
N LYS A 186 -16.89 -5.30 2.08
CA LYS A 186 -17.11 -5.01 3.51
C LYS A 186 -18.00 -3.78 3.73
N LEU A 187 -18.20 -2.98 2.68
CA LEU A 187 -18.97 -1.74 2.70
C LEU A 187 -20.27 -1.85 1.89
N PHE A 188 -20.65 -3.08 1.50
CA PHE A 188 -21.91 -3.42 0.82
C PHE A 188 -22.15 -2.61 -0.46
N HIS A 189 -21.11 -2.48 -1.29
CA HIS A 189 -21.23 -1.98 -2.67
C HIS A 189 -20.30 -2.76 -3.61
N GLY A 190 -20.39 -2.50 -4.91
CA GLY A 190 -19.40 -2.99 -5.89
C GLY A 190 -18.25 -2.01 -6.07
N GLY A 191 -17.09 -2.48 -6.50
CA GLY A 191 -15.90 -1.67 -6.71
C GLY A 191 -14.63 -2.41 -6.33
N PHE A 192 -13.57 -1.66 -6.05
CA PHE A 192 -12.26 -2.19 -5.68
C PHE A 192 -12.28 -2.94 -4.36
N GLU A 193 -11.55 -4.05 -4.31
CA GLU A 193 -11.24 -4.78 -3.08
C GLU A 193 -9.79 -4.58 -2.66
N ARG A 194 -8.84 -4.82 -3.57
CA ARG A 194 -7.39 -4.84 -3.35
C ARG A 194 -6.64 -4.61 -4.68
N PRO A 195 -6.72 -3.39 -5.26
CA PRO A 195 -6.03 -3.08 -6.50
C PRO A 195 -4.52 -3.13 -6.27
N SER A 196 -3.81 -3.95 -7.05
CA SER A 196 -2.39 -4.27 -6.78
C SER A 196 -1.44 -3.83 -7.89
N HIS A 197 -1.89 -3.70 -9.13
CA HIS A 197 -0.99 -3.33 -10.22
C HIS A 197 -1.75 -2.60 -11.33
N CYS A 198 -1.18 -1.51 -11.82
CA CYS A 198 -1.64 -0.72 -12.96
C CYS A 198 -0.75 -0.97 -14.19
N VAL A 199 -1.34 -1.26 -15.35
CA VAL A 199 -0.63 -1.38 -16.64
C VAL A 199 -1.46 -0.76 -17.76
N PHE A 200 -0.85 0.06 -18.61
CA PHE A 200 -1.48 0.50 -19.84
C PHE A 200 -1.36 -0.57 -20.93
N GLY A 201 -2.50 -0.98 -21.48
CA GLY A 201 -2.57 -1.96 -22.56
C GLY A 201 -2.34 -1.36 -23.94
N PRO A 202 -2.15 -2.20 -24.98
CA PRO A 202 -1.96 -1.75 -26.36
C PRO A 202 -3.19 -1.05 -26.95
N ASP A 203 -4.36 -1.20 -26.34
CA ASP A 203 -5.60 -0.51 -26.70
C ASP A 203 -5.70 0.89 -26.06
N GLY A 204 -4.68 1.32 -25.31
CA GLY A 204 -4.64 2.60 -24.60
C GLY A 204 -5.49 2.65 -23.34
N ALA A 205 -6.07 1.53 -22.89
CA ALA A 205 -6.79 1.46 -21.63
C ALA A 205 -5.83 1.20 -20.46
N LEU A 206 -6.19 1.71 -19.27
CA LEU A 206 -5.53 1.34 -18.03
C LEU A 206 -6.17 0.05 -17.49
N TYR A 207 -5.36 -0.98 -17.30
CA TYR A 207 -5.75 -2.22 -16.64
C TYR A 207 -5.29 -2.20 -15.19
N VAL A 208 -6.18 -2.58 -14.28
CA VAL A 208 -5.89 -2.69 -12.84
C VAL A 208 -6.22 -4.10 -12.39
N ILE A 209 -5.21 -4.83 -11.90
CA ILE A 209 -5.46 -6.13 -11.28
C ILE A 209 -5.89 -5.91 -9.82
N ASP A 210 -6.92 -6.63 -9.41
CA ASP A 210 -7.49 -6.59 -8.07
C ASP A 210 -7.50 -8.00 -7.48
N TRP A 211 -6.90 -8.15 -6.29
CA TRP A 211 -6.79 -9.46 -5.64
C TRP A 211 -8.13 -9.99 -5.11
N GLY A 212 -9.14 -9.12 -5.02
CA GLY A 212 -10.45 -9.49 -4.51
C GLY A 212 -10.53 -9.50 -3.00
N GLU A 213 -11.52 -10.21 -2.47
CA GLU A 213 -11.81 -10.23 -1.05
C GLU A 213 -10.67 -10.92 -0.27
N ILE A 214 -10.14 -10.22 0.74
CA ILE A 214 -9.22 -10.82 1.70
C ILE A 214 -9.90 -11.02 3.06
N LYS A 215 -9.62 -12.17 3.66
CA LYS A 215 -9.92 -12.45 5.06
C LYS A 215 -8.62 -12.40 5.85
N ILE A 216 -8.60 -11.50 6.81
CA ILE A 216 -7.57 -11.44 7.83
C ILE A 216 -7.98 -12.46 8.90
N ALA A 217 -7.13 -13.45 9.15
CA ALA A 217 -7.28 -14.44 10.22
C ALA A 217 -6.11 -14.25 11.21
N PRO A 218 -6.20 -13.26 12.13
CA PRO A 218 -5.12 -12.91 13.04
C PRO A 218 -4.63 -14.09 13.88
N GLU A 219 -5.55 -14.98 14.28
CA GLU A 219 -5.29 -16.18 15.08
C GLU A 219 -4.44 -17.23 14.37
N LEU A 220 -4.30 -17.14 13.04
CA LEU A 220 -3.46 -18.02 12.22
C LEU A 220 -2.28 -17.28 11.59
N GLY A 221 -2.10 -15.99 11.90
CA GLY A 221 -1.06 -15.15 11.28
C GLY A 221 -1.16 -15.05 9.76
N ALA A 222 -2.36 -15.26 9.17
CA ALA A 222 -2.52 -15.44 7.74
C ALA A 222 -3.53 -14.46 7.13
N ILE A 223 -3.18 -13.94 5.96
CA ILE A 223 -4.10 -13.27 5.02
C ILE A 223 -4.54 -14.33 4.02
N ARG A 224 -5.85 -14.59 3.93
CA ARG A 224 -6.42 -15.53 2.96
C ARG A 224 -7.22 -14.78 1.91
N MET A 225 -6.86 -14.98 0.64
CA MET A 225 -7.67 -14.51 -0.48
C MET A 225 -8.86 -15.44 -0.69
N LYS A 226 -10.03 -14.88 -0.96
CA LYS A 226 -11.20 -15.67 -1.31
C LYS A 226 -11.16 -16.00 -2.80
N GLN A 227 -11.11 -17.30 -3.10
CA GLN A 227 -11.09 -17.79 -4.47
C GLN A 227 -12.27 -17.24 -5.28
N GLY A 228 -12.02 -16.89 -6.55
CA GLY A 228 -13.04 -16.44 -7.48
C GLY A 228 -13.52 -15.00 -7.28
N THR A 229 -12.85 -14.20 -6.44
CA THR A 229 -13.22 -12.79 -6.19
C THR A 229 -12.27 -11.76 -6.78
N GLY A 230 -11.11 -12.18 -7.29
CA GLY A 230 -10.20 -11.29 -8.01
C GLY A 230 -10.83 -10.76 -9.29
N ALA A 231 -10.40 -9.57 -9.70
CA ALA A 231 -10.91 -8.89 -10.89
C ALA A 231 -9.78 -8.24 -11.70
N VAL A 232 -10.05 -8.04 -12.98
CA VAL A 232 -9.25 -7.15 -13.84
C VAL A 232 -10.16 -6.03 -14.28
N TRP A 233 -9.86 -4.81 -13.84
CA TRP A 233 -10.58 -3.61 -14.22
C TRP A 233 -9.96 -3.05 -15.50
N ARG A 234 -10.79 -2.78 -16.51
CA ARG A 234 -10.37 -2.05 -17.71
C ARG A 234 -10.97 -0.65 -17.68
N ILE A 235 -10.14 0.35 -17.49
CA ILE A 235 -10.53 1.76 -17.43
C ILE A 235 -10.15 2.40 -18.76
N ARG A 236 -11.15 2.95 -19.46
CA ARG A 236 -10.96 3.65 -20.73
C ARG A 236 -11.81 4.89 -20.77
N ARG A 237 -11.35 5.87 -21.54
CA ARG A 237 -12.13 7.07 -21.82
C ARG A 237 -13.30 6.73 -22.74
N THR A 238 -14.51 7.12 -22.34
CA THR A 238 -15.74 6.94 -23.15
C THR A 238 -16.38 8.26 -23.57
N ALA A 239 -15.96 9.38 -22.96
CA ALA A 239 -16.46 10.73 -23.24
C ALA A 239 -15.42 11.80 -22.84
N GLY A 240 -15.77 13.08 -23.03
CA GLY A 240 -15.01 14.22 -22.50
C GLY A 240 -14.82 14.16 -20.97
N PRO A 241 -13.83 14.88 -20.40
CA PRO A 241 -13.60 14.87 -18.96
C PRO A 241 -14.80 15.50 -18.24
N ALA A 242 -15.30 14.85 -17.19
CA ALA A 242 -16.32 15.42 -16.30
C ALA A 242 -15.70 16.18 -15.10
N GLY A 243 -14.41 16.54 -15.19
CA GLY A 243 -13.61 17.12 -14.11
C GLY A 243 -12.14 16.64 -14.17
N ASP A 244 -11.34 17.05 -13.19
CA ASP A 244 -9.94 16.62 -13.01
C ASP A 244 -9.75 15.51 -11.94
N ARG A 245 -10.82 15.18 -11.21
CA ARG A 245 -10.83 14.21 -10.10
C ARG A 245 -12.21 13.56 -9.93
N PRO A 246 -12.30 12.37 -9.33
CA PRO A 246 -13.58 11.76 -8.98
C PRO A 246 -14.22 12.48 -7.79
N SER A 247 -15.51 12.23 -7.54
CA SER A 247 -16.15 12.62 -6.28
C SER A 247 -15.43 11.99 -5.09
N GLU A 248 -15.30 12.75 -3.99
CA GLU A 248 -14.70 12.24 -2.77
C GLU A 248 -15.52 11.07 -2.20
N PRO A 249 -14.86 9.95 -1.83
CA PRO A 249 -15.52 8.84 -1.18
C PRO A 249 -16.09 9.23 0.19
N GLN A 250 -17.21 8.63 0.57
CA GLN A 250 -17.69 8.69 1.95
C GLN A 250 -16.70 7.97 2.87
N ARG A 251 -16.19 8.66 3.89
CA ARG A 251 -15.27 8.11 4.87
C ARG A 251 -16.05 7.71 6.13
N LEU A 252 -15.97 6.44 6.49
CA LEU A 252 -16.65 5.86 7.66
C LEU A 252 -15.59 5.30 8.61
N PRO A 253 -15.76 5.42 9.94
CA PRO A 253 -14.87 4.80 10.93
C PRO A 253 -15.11 3.28 10.96
N PHE A 254 -14.69 2.61 9.89
CA PHE A 254 -15.04 1.24 9.58
C PHE A 254 -14.55 0.26 10.64
N TYR A 255 -13.31 0.40 11.11
CA TYR A 255 -12.72 -0.55 12.06
C TYR A 255 -13.38 -0.54 13.44
N PRO A 256 -13.69 0.62 14.05
CA PRO A 256 -14.54 0.67 15.24
C PRO A 256 -15.93 0.05 15.04
N ILE A 257 -16.59 0.34 13.91
CA ILE A 257 -17.91 -0.23 13.60
C ILE A 257 -17.82 -1.75 13.46
N GLN A 258 -16.82 -2.26 12.75
CA GLN A 258 -16.59 -3.67 12.57
C GLN A 258 -16.36 -4.39 13.91
N ALA A 259 -15.53 -3.81 14.79
CA ALA A 259 -15.27 -4.35 16.13
C ALA A 259 -16.54 -4.41 16.99
N ALA A 260 -17.38 -3.36 16.96
CA ALA A 260 -18.63 -3.31 17.69
C ALA A 260 -19.63 -4.38 17.21
N VAL A 261 -19.77 -4.58 15.89
CA VAL A 261 -20.66 -5.59 15.30
C VAL A 261 -20.20 -7.01 15.69
N VAL A 262 -18.90 -7.29 15.59
CA VAL A 262 -18.33 -8.58 16.00
C VAL A 262 -18.55 -8.82 17.50
N GLY A 263 -18.29 -7.82 18.34
CA GLY A 263 -18.53 -7.90 19.79
C GLY A 263 -19.99 -8.19 20.14
N ALA A 264 -20.94 -7.54 19.47
CA ALA A 264 -22.37 -7.78 19.66
C ALA A 264 -22.79 -9.21 19.25
N LEU A 265 -22.27 -9.73 18.14
CA LEU A 265 -22.55 -11.10 17.68
C LEU A 265 -22.00 -12.15 18.66
N VAL A 266 -20.77 -11.96 19.17
CA VAL A 266 -20.17 -12.85 20.17
C VAL A 266 -20.98 -12.83 21.47
N ALA A 267 -21.33 -11.64 21.97
CA ALA A 267 -22.13 -11.50 23.18
C ALA A 267 -23.53 -12.14 23.03
N GLY A 268 -24.18 -11.94 21.89
CA GLY A 268 -25.47 -12.56 21.58
C GLY A 268 -25.39 -14.09 21.48
N GLY A 269 -24.34 -14.62 20.86
CA GLY A 269 -24.08 -16.07 20.79
C GLY A 269 -23.84 -16.69 22.16
N VAL A 270 -23.04 -16.04 23.02
CA VAL A 270 -22.80 -16.48 24.41
C VAL A 270 -24.12 -16.45 25.21
N ALA A 271 -24.92 -15.39 25.07
CA ALA A 271 -26.21 -15.30 25.73
C ALA A 271 -27.17 -16.42 25.30
N LEU A 272 -27.18 -16.80 24.02
CA LEU A 272 -27.95 -17.92 23.50
C LEU A 272 -27.47 -19.26 24.08
N ILE A 273 -26.15 -19.50 24.11
CA ILE A 273 -25.54 -20.71 24.69
C ILE A 273 -25.88 -20.84 26.18
N VAL A 274 -25.73 -19.76 26.95
CA VAL A 274 -26.09 -19.74 28.38
C VAL A 274 -27.58 -20.03 28.58
N ARG A 275 -28.44 -19.51 27.72
CA ARG A 275 -29.90 -19.77 27.77
C ARG A 275 -30.24 -21.23 27.45
N VAL A 276 -29.53 -21.84 26.50
CA VAL A 276 -29.67 -23.27 26.15
C VAL A 276 -29.16 -24.15 27.30
N LEU A 277 -27.98 -23.86 27.87
CA LEU A 277 -27.43 -24.58 29.01
C LEU A 277 -28.34 -24.50 30.24
N ARG A 278 -28.90 -23.33 30.55
CA ARG A 278 -29.88 -23.18 31.65
C ARG A 278 -31.15 -24.01 31.42
N ARG A 279 -31.63 -24.13 30.17
CA ARG A 279 -32.78 -24.99 29.84
C ARG A 279 -32.46 -26.48 29.91
N LEU A 280 -31.22 -26.88 29.64
CA LEU A 280 -30.76 -28.27 29.74
C LEU A 280 -30.52 -28.69 31.19
N VAL A 281 -29.98 -27.78 32.03
CA VAL A 281 -29.70 -28.05 33.44
C VAL A 281 -30.96 -27.95 34.32
N GLY A 282 -31.92 -27.07 33.97
CA GLY A 282 -33.19 -26.93 34.69
C GLY A 282 -34.28 -27.95 34.36
N ARG A 283 -33.94 -29.07 33.71
CA ARG A 283 -34.86 -30.17 33.33
C ARG A 283 -34.56 -31.49 34.08
N ARG A 284 -33.97 -31.42 35.27
CA ARG A 284 -33.92 -32.54 36.21
C ARG A 284 -34.84 -32.29 37.39
#